data_AF-A0A1F3DVM4-F1
#
_entry.id   AF-A0A1F3DVM4-F1
#
_cell.length_a   1.000
_cell.length_b   1.000
_cell.length_c   1.000
_cell.angle_alpha   90.00
_cell.angle_beta   90.00
_cell.angle_gamma   90.00
#
_symmetry.space_group_name_H-M   'P 1'
#
loop_
_entity.id
_entity.type
_entity.pdbx_description
1 polymer ?
#
loop_
_entity_poly.entity_id
_entity_poly.type
_entity_poly.pdbx_seq_one_letter_code
_entity_poly.pdbx_strand_id
1 'polypeptide(L)'
;MNETYLLQQIVKAIKALYHQDILIKNIQISKTRKDFSGDYTLVVFPLLSISKKSPEATANDIGEYLKANYSALKSFNIVKGFLNLSFTSEFWIEKLKTFSALNENLSSTNNKILIEFSSPNTNKPLHLGHIRNNLIGHSISEILKKVGNEVVRVNLINDRGIHICKSMLAWQKWGNGETPESSGLKGDHLIGKYYILFDVELKKEIAVLVSKGNDEETARSKASLMIEAQEMLRKWEGSDSETITLWKKMNSWVYDGFEKTYNALGITFDKLYYESDTYLLGKCVVGEGLDNEVLVKKPDNSIWINLTD
;
A
#
# COMPACT_ATOMS: atom_id res chain seq x y z
N MET A 1 -5.02 -17.46 -19.60
CA MET A 1 -4.92 -18.72 -20.35
C MET A 1 -6.24 -19.13 -21.05
N ASN A 2 -7.45 -18.94 -20.46
CA ASN A 2 -8.71 -19.44 -21.06
C ASN A 2 -9.60 -18.37 -21.74
N GLU A 3 -9.67 -17.14 -21.22
CA GLU A 3 -10.16 -16.00 -22.01
C GLU A 3 -9.38 -15.90 -23.32
N THR A 4 -8.07 -16.15 -23.26
CA THR A 4 -7.17 -16.26 -24.41
C THR A 4 -7.65 -17.28 -25.45
N TYR A 5 -8.18 -18.45 -25.04
CA TYR A 5 -8.66 -19.47 -25.98
C TYR A 5 -10.02 -19.08 -26.60
N LEU A 6 -10.95 -18.54 -25.81
CA LEU A 6 -12.20 -17.99 -26.35
C LEU A 6 -11.91 -16.87 -27.36
N LEU A 7 -11.01 -15.96 -27.01
CA LEU A 7 -10.55 -14.88 -27.89
C LEU A 7 -9.95 -15.44 -29.19
N GLN A 8 -9.13 -16.50 -29.12
CA GLN A 8 -8.61 -17.18 -30.31
C GLN A 8 -9.72 -17.79 -31.18
N GLN A 9 -10.75 -18.39 -30.58
CA GLN A 9 -11.89 -18.92 -31.34
C GLN A 9 -12.70 -17.79 -32.00
N ILE A 10 -12.84 -16.64 -31.34
CA ILE A 10 -13.49 -15.45 -31.93
C ILE A 10 -12.64 -14.89 -33.09
N VAL A 11 -11.31 -14.83 -32.96
CA VAL A 11 -10.41 -14.44 -34.08
C VAL A 11 -10.62 -15.38 -35.28
N LYS A 12 -10.67 -16.69 -35.03
CA LYS A 12 -10.94 -17.69 -36.09
C LYS A 12 -12.31 -17.49 -36.73
N ALA A 13 -13.35 -17.23 -35.94
CA ALA A 13 -14.70 -16.94 -36.42
C ALA A 13 -14.71 -15.72 -37.34
N ILE A 14 -14.11 -14.61 -36.91
CA ILE A 14 -14.03 -13.36 -37.69
C ILE A 14 -13.29 -13.60 -39.02
N LYS A 15 -12.17 -14.32 -38.98
CA LYS A 15 -11.40 -14.66 -40.18
C LYS A 15 -12.19 -15.54 -41.15
N ALA A 16 -12.90 -16.54 -40.65
CA ALA A 16 -13.68 -17.47 -41.46
C ALA A 16 -14.94 -16.81 -42.06
N LEU A 17 -15.62 -15.97 -41.31
CA LEU A 17 -16.89 -15.34 -41.71
C LEU A 17 -16.70 -14.10 -42.59
N TYR A 18 -15.65 -13.31 -42.32
CA TYR A 18 -15.49 -11.98 -42.92
C TYR A 18 -14.16 -11.79 -43.67
N HIS A 19 -13.31 -12.83 -43.73
CA HIS A 19 -12.02 -12.80 -44.42
C HIS A 19 -11.10 -11.65 -43.99
N GLN A 20 -11.19 -11.24 -42.72
CA GLN A 20 -10.36 -10.19 -42.14
C GLN A 20 -9.62 -10.70 -40.90
N ASP A 21 -8.39 -10.23 -40.72
CA ASP A 21 -7.60 -10.50 -39.52
C ASP A 21 -7.87 -9.42 -38.45
N ILE A 22 -7.89 -9.84 -37.18
CA ILE A 22 -8.07 -8.95 -36.03
C ILE A 22 -7.11 -9.34 -34.91
N LEU A 23 -6.58 -8.33 -34.21
CA LEU A 23 -5.75 -8.54 -33.04
C LEU A 23 -6.63 -8.84 -31.82
N ILE A 24 -6.19 -9.79 -30.98
CA ILE A 24 -6.90 -10.18 -29.74
C ILE A 24 -7.25 -8.96 -28.85
N LYS A 25 -6.35 -7.97 -28.76
CA LYS A 25 -6.55 -6.75 -27.97
C LYS A 25 -7.76 -5.90 -28.42
N ASN A 26 -8.24 -6.09 -29.65
CA ASN A 26 -9.38 -5.37 -30.19
C ASN A 26 -10.71 -6.11 -29.95
N ILE A 27 -10.66 -7.32 -29.36
CA ILE A 27 -11.84 -8.10 -29.01
C ILE A 27 -12.14 -7.87 -27.53
N GLN A 28 -13.37 -7.45 -27.24
CA GLN A 28 -13.81 -7.14 -25.88
C GLN A 28 -14.75 -8.22 -25.37
N ILE A 29 -14.30 -8.98 -24.37
CA ILE A 29 -15.12 -9.93 -23.63
C ILE A 29 -15.22 -9.52 -22.17
N SER A 30 -16.34 -9.85 -21.53
CA SER A 30 -16.53 -9.68 -20.10
C SER A 30 -17.36 -10.82 -19.53
N LYS A 31 -17.40 -10.97 -18.20
CA LYS A 31 -18.38 -11.88 -17.57
C LYS A 31 -19.79 -11.40 -17.89
N THR A 32 -20.67 -12.33 -18.25
CA THR A 32 -22.07 -11.99 -18.48
C THR A 32 -22.69 -11.41 -17.21
N ARG A 33 -23.48 -10.35 -17.37
CA ARG A 33 -24.19 -9.73 -16.24
C ARG A 33 -25.19 -10.74 -15.67
N LYS A 34 -25.38 -10.72 -14.35
CA LYS A 34 -26.26 -11.66 -13.64
C LYS A 34 -27.71 -11.69 -14.15
N ASP A 35 -28.16 -10.60 -14.77
CA ASP A 35 -29.52 -10.46 -15.32
C ASP A 35 -29.73 -11.21 -16.65
N PHE A 36 -28.67 -11.73 -17.26
CA PHE A 36 -28.71 -12.47 -18.53
C PHE A 36 -28.14 -13.88 -18.37
N SER A 37 -28.62 -14.80 -19.22
CA SER A 37 -28.06 -16.14 -19.29
C SER A 37 -26.76 -16.13 -20.09
N GLY A 38 -25.70 -16.70 -19.55
CA GLY A 38 -24.37 -16.75 -20.16
C GLY A 38 -23.28 -16.74 -19.11
N ASP A 39 -22.09 -17.18 -19.51
CA ASP A 39 -20.88 -17.10 -18.70
C ASP A 39 -20.00 -15.92 -19.14
N TYR A 40 -19.87 -15.73 -20.46
CA TYR A 40 -19.11 -14.64 -21.07
C TYR A 40 -19.93 -13.92 -22.13
N THR A 41 -19.71 -12.60 -22.22
CA THR A 41 -20.34 -11.75 -23.21
C THR A 41 -19.29 -11.14 -24.14
N LEU A 42 -19.47 -11.33 -25.45
CA LEU A 42 -18.73 -10.61 -26.48
C LEU A 42 -19.47 -9.32 -26.84
N VAL A 43 -18.77 -8.19 -26.74
CA VAL A 43 -19.25 -6.89 -27.23
C VAL A 43 -18.94 -6.78 -28.72
N VAL A 44 -19.97 -6.79 -29.58
CA VAL A 44 -19.77 -6.86 -31.04
C VAL A 44 -19.62 -5.49 -31.72
N PHE A 45 -19.86 -4.39 -31.01
CA PHE A 45 -19.77 -3.03 -31.58
C PHE A 45 -18.40 -2.71 -32.22
N PRO A 46 -17.25 -3.08 -31.62
CA PRO A 46 -15.95 -2.90 -32.27
C PRO A 46 -15.77 -3.71 -33.56
N LEU A 47 -16.62 -4.71 -33.80
CA LEU A 47 -16.53 -5.65 -34.91
C LEU A 47 -17.41 -5.25 -36.10
N LEU A 48 -18.29 -4.26 -35.96
CA LEU A 48 -19.24 -3.87 -37.02
C LEU A 48 -18.54 -3.29 -38.26
N SER A 49 -17.40 -2.62 -38.05
CA SER A 49 -16.57 -2.11 -39.14
C SER A 49 -15.98 -3.23 -39.98
N ILE A 50 -15.80 -4.43 -39.40
CA ILE A 50 -15.31 -5.65 -40.05
C ILE A 50 -16.46 -6.39 -40.71
N SER A 51 -17.54 -6.67 -39.97
CA SER A 51 -18.67 -7.46 -40.46
C SER A 51 -19.51 -6.74 -41.51
N LYS A 52 -19.52 -5.39 -41.50
CA LYS A 52 -20.41 -4.53 -42.29
C LYS A 52 -21.90 -4.87 -42.11
N LYS A 53 -22.26 -5.44 -40.95
CA LYS A 53 -23.62 -5.89 -40.61
C LYS A 53 -24.13 -5.16 -39.36
N SER A 54 -25.43 -5.30 -39.08
CA SER A 54 -26.02 -4.83 -37.81
C SER A 54 -25.41 -5.55 -36.60
N PRO A 55 -25.51 -4.98 -35.38
CA PRO A 55 -25.04 -5.64 -34.16
C PRO A 55 -25.64 -7.03 -33.96
N GLU A 56 -26.94 -7.18 -34.18
CA GLU A 56 -27.66 -8.44 -34.00
C GLU A 56 -27.21 -9.48 -35.03
N ALA A 57 -27.07 -9.10 -36.30
CA ALA A 57 -26.62 -10.02 -37.34
C ALA A 57 -25.16 -10.45 -37.11
N THR A 58 -24.30 -9.51 -36.72
CA THR A 58 -22.89 -9.80 -36.39
C THR A 58 -22.78 -10.76 -35.20
N ALA A 59 -23.55 -10.51 -34.13
CA ALA A 59 -23.61 -11.38 -32.97
C ALA A 59 -24.12 -12.78 -33.34
N ASN A 60 -25.14 -12.87 -34.20
CA ASN A 60 -25.69 -14.14 -34.63
C ASN A 60 -24.71 -14.95 -35.48
N ASP A 61 -24.07 -14.34 -36.47
CA ASP A 61 -23.06 -15.01 -37.30
C ASP A 61 -21.94 -15.61 -36.43
N ILE A 62 -21.38 -14.82 -35.51
CA ILE A 62 -20.30 -15.26 -34.62
C ILE A 62 -20.82 -16.34 -33.66
N GLY A 63 -22.01 -16.16 -33.09
CA GLY A 63 -22.63 -17.13 -32.18
C GLY A 63 -22.84 -18.49 -32.83
N GLU A 64 -23.43 -18.53 -34.03
CA GLU A 64 -23.66 -19.77 -34.79
C GLU A 64 -22.34 -20.42 -35.21
N TYR A 65 -21.37 -19.63 -35.68
CA TYR A 65 -20.05 -20.16 -36.00
C TYR A 65 -19.40 -20.82 -34.79
N LEU A 66 -19.40 -20.15 -33.63
CA LEU A 66 -18.82 -20.71 -32.40
C LEU A 66 -19.59 -21.95 -31.96
N LYS A 67 -20.92 -21.98 -32.06
CA LYS A 67 -21.73 -23.15 -31.70
C LYS A 67 -21.42 -24.37 -32.57
N ALA A 68 -21.15 -24.15 -33.85
CA ALA A 68 -20.80 -25.22 -34.79
C ALA A 68 -19.34 -25.69 -34.65
N ASN A 69 -18.40 -24.79 -34.29
CA ASN A 69 -16.96 -25.06 -34.37
C ASN A 69 -16.24 -25.14 -33.02
N TYR A 70 -16.93 -24.83 -31.92
CA TYR A 70 -16.36 -24.87 -30.58
C TYR A 70 -17.24 -25.71 -29.66
N SER A 71 -16.88 -26.99 -29.51
CA SER A 71 -17.64 -28.00 -28.75
C SER A 71 -17.91 -27.64 -27.27
N ALA A 72 -17.14 -26.72 -26.70
CA ALA A 72 -17.36 -26.25 -25.34
C ALA A 72 -18.52 -25.24 -25.22
N LEU A 73 -19.00 -24.66 -26.34
CA LEU A 73 -20.14 -23.76 -26.34
C LEU A 73 -21.44 -24.56 -26.36
N LYS A 74 -22.24 -24.45 -25.29
CA LYS A 74 -23.55 -25.10 -25.17
C LYS A 74 -24.63 -24.33 -25.92
N SER A 75 -24.67 -23.03 -25.73
CA SER A 75 -25.66 -22.14 -26.34
C SER A 75 -25.18 -20.70 -26.33
N PHE A 76 -25.89 -19.85 -27.07
CA PHE A 76 -25.71 -18.40 -26.99
C PHE A 76 -27.06 -17.70 -27.08
N ASN A 77 -27.10 -16.44 -26.66
CA ASN A 77 -28.22 -15.54 -26.88
C ASN A 77 -27.70 -14.13 -27.16
N ILE A 78 -28.55 -13.29 -27.74
CA ILE A 78 -28.19 -11.95 -28.19
C ILE A 78 -29.10 -10.94 -27.53
N VAL A 79 -28.52 -9.93 -26.90
CA VAL A 79 -29.25 -8.80 -26.33
C VAL A 79 -28.62 -7.52 -26.85
N LYS A 80 -29.26 -6.82 -27.78
CA LYS A 80 -28.83 -5.49 -28.29
C LYS A 80 -27.33 -5.41 -28.66
N GLY A 81 -26.81 -6.36 -29.44
CA GLY A 81 -25.40 -6.39 -29.83
C GLY A 81 -24.42 -6.94 -28.78
N PHE A 82 -24.93 -7.50 -27.68
CA PHE A 82 -24.17 -8.29 -26.72
C PHE A 82 -24.43 -9.76 -26.97
N LEU A 83 -23.40 -10.49 -27.41
CA LEU A 83 -23.45 -11.94 -27.62
C LEU A 83 -23.09 -12.65 -26.32
N ASN A 84 -24.08 -13.18 -25.61
CA ASN A 84 -23.89 -13.94 -24.38
C ASN A 84 -23.68 -15.42 -24.72
N LEU A 85 -22.61 -16.01 -24.18
CA LEU A 85 -22.13 -17.35 -24.48
C LEU A 85 -22.21 -18.21 -23.23
N SER A 86 -22.87 -19.37 -23.33
CA SER A 86 -23.00 -20.36 -22.26
C SER A 86 -22.19 -21.60 -22.59
N PHE A 87 -21.35 -22.04 -21.67
CA PHE A 87 -20.46 -23.19 -21.85
C PHE A 87 -21.06 -24.48 -21.29
N THR A 88 -20.52 -25.61 -21.72
CA THR A 88 -20.90 -26.92 -21.19
C THR A 88 -20.36 -27.14 -19.78
N SER A 89 -21.02 -28.01 -18.99
CA SER A 89 -20.53 -28.37 -17.65
C SER A 89 -19.17 -29.07 -17.71
N GLU A 90 -18.95 -29.87 -18.75
CA GLU A 90 -17.69 -30.56 -19.04
C GLU A 90 -16.54 -29.57 -19.20
N PHE A 91 -16.77 -28.45 -19.88
CA PHE A 91 -15.77 -27.38 -19.99
C PHE A 91 -15.33 -26.89 -18.62
N TRP A 92 -16.28 -26.59 -17.73
CA TRP A 92 -15.98 -26.11 -16.38
C TRP A 92 -15.30 -27.17 -15.51
N ILE A 93 -15.71 -28.42 -15.62
CA ILE A 93 -15.08 -29.55 -14.91
C ILE A 93 -13.62 -29.71 -15.36
N GLU A 94 -13.36 -29.71 -16.66
CA GLU A 94 -11.98 -29.78 -17.19
C GLU A 94 -11.14 -28.58 -16.76
N LYS A 95 -11.75 -27.39 -16.61
CA LYS A 95 -11.05 -26.24 -16.02
C LYS A 95 -10.70 -26.45 -14.55
N LEU A 96 -11.64 -26.91 -13.74
CA LEU A 96 -11.38 -27.18 -12.33
C LEU A 96 -10.30 -28.25 -12.16
N LYS A 97 -10.29 -29.30 -12.99
CA LYS A 97 -9.21 -30.30 -13.03
C LYS A 97 -7.86 -29.67 -13.39
N THR A 98 -7.83 -28.81 -14.41
CA THR A 98 -6.61 -28.08 -14.80
C THR A 98 -6.09 -27.21 -13.65
N PHE A 99 -6.97 -26.49 -12.95
CA PHE A 99 -6.59 -25.67 -11.79
C PHE A 99 -6.14 -26.51 -10.59
N SER A 100 -6.80 -27.63 -10.33
CA SER A 100 -6.41 -28.57 -9.27
C SER A 100 -5.04 -29.20 -9.53
N ALA A 101 -4.69 -29.39 -10.81
CA ALA A 101 -3.38 -29.92 -11.23
C ALA A 101 -2.27 -28.85 -11.30
N LEU A 102 -2.60 -27.56 -11.27
CA LEU A 102 -1.64 -26.46 -11.25
C LEU A 102 -1.06 -26.32 -9.83
N ASN A 103 0.02 -27.05 -9.55
CA ASN A 103 0.62 -27.05 -8.21
C ASN A 103 1.29 -25.73 -7.83
N GLU A 104 1.79 -24.91 -8.75
CA GLU A 104 2.46 -23.66 -8.35
C GLU A 104 2.54 -22.66 -9.51
N ASN A 105 2.18 -21.41 -9.21
CA ASN A 105 2.31 -20.20 -10.02
C ASN A 105 1.24 -19.96 -11.11
N LEU A 106 0.24 -19.17 -10.72
CA LEU A 106 -0.65 -18.47 -11.65
C LEU A 106 0.22 -17.49 -12.45
N SER A 107 0.49 -17.76 -13.73
CA SER A 107 1.09 -16.83 -14.71
C SER A 107 2.17 -15.89 -14.12
N SER A 108 3.43 -16.34 -14.05
CA SER A 108 4.50 -15.50 -13.51
C SER A 108 4.73 -14.25 -14.34
N THR A 109 4.65 -13.08 -13.69
CA THR A 109 5.16 -11.82 -14.25
C THR A 109 6.66 -11.66 -14.03
N ASN A 110 7.30 -12.50 -13.18
CA ASN A 110 8.74 -12.46 -12.85
C ASN A 110 9.27 -11.06 -12.47
N ASN A 111 8.43 -10.20 -11.91
CA ASN A 111 8.87 -8.88 -11.46
C ASN A 111 9.43 -8.96 -10.05
N LYS A 112 10.38 -8.07 -9.77
CA LYS A 112 10.84 -7.77 -8.42
C LYS A 112 10.05 -6.58 -7.88
N ILE A 113 9.30 -6.79 -6.80
CA ILE A 113 8.35 -5.81 -6.25
C ILE A 113 8.70 -5.55 -4.79
N LEU A 114 8.96 -4.30 -4.46
CA LEU A 114 9.09 -3.84 -3.08
C LEU A 114 7.71 -3.39 -2.58
N ILE A 115 7.32 -3.85 -1.40
CA ILE A 115 6.08 -3.42 -0.74
C ILE A 115 6.44 -2.89 0.63
N GLU A 116 6.38 -1.56 0.76
CA GLU A 116 6.52 -0.87 2.03
C GLU A 116 5.16 -0.79 2.72
N PHE A 117 5.09 -1.21 4.00
CA PHE A 117 3.89 -1.03 4.81
C PHE A 117 4.21 -0.99 6.31
N SER A 118 3.16 -0.71 7.10
CA SER A 118 3.22 -0.40 8.53
C SER A 118 3.76 0.98 8.84
N SER A 119 5.04 1.19 8.57
CA SER A 119 5.80 2.44 8.72
C SER A 119 5.42 3.25 9.98
N PRO A 120 5.55 2.65 11.17
CA PRO A 120 5.07 3.26 12.42
C PRO A 120 6.04 4.31 12.96
N ASN A 121 5.50 5.23 13.77
CA ASN A 121 6.30 6.12 14.61
C ASN A 121 6.55 5.48 15.97
N THR A 122 7.75 5.60 16.52
CA THR A 122 8.09 4.94 17.78
C THR A 122 7.56 5.63 19.05
N ASN A 123 6.94 6.81 18.91
CA ASN A 123 6.40 7.56 20.05
C ASN A 123 5.01 7.10 20.52
N LYS A 124 4.39 6.13 19.83
CA LYS A 124 3.02 5.67 20.11
C LYS A 124 2.84 4.17 19.80
N PRO A 125 1.89 3.49 20.47
CA PRO A 125 1.58 2.10 20.15
C PRO A 125 0.90 1.96 18.79
N LEU A 126 1.02 0.77 18.20
CA LEU A 126 0.23 0.40 17.02
C LEU A 126 -1.26 0.41 17.37
N HIS A 127 -2.07 1.00 16.49
CA HIS A 127 -3.51 1.17 16.65
C HIS A 127 -4.27 0.71 15.42
N LEU A 128 -5.60 0.72 15.45
CA LEU A 128 -6.46 0.20 14.36
C LEU A 128 -6.10 0.76 12.96
N GLY A 129 -5.78 2.06 12.88
CA GLY A 129 -5.27 2.67 11.64
C GLY A 129 -4.02 1.98 11.06
N HIS A 130 -3.08 1.53 11.89
CA HIS A 130 -1.91 0.76 11.45
C HIS A 130 -2.30 -0.65 11.02
N ILE A 131 -3.26 -1.28 11.70
CA ILE A 131 -3.74 -2.63 11.35
C ILE A 131 -4.26 -2.66 9.90
N ARG A 132 -5.01 -1.63 9.48
CA ARG A 132 -5.46 -1.52 8.08
C ARG A 132 -4.29 -1.59 7.10
N ASN A 133 -3.27 -0.77 7.31
CA ASN A 133 -2.09 -0.72 6.43
C ASN A 133 -1.33 -2.06 6.45
N ASN A 134 -1.16 -2.63 7.65
CA ASN A 134 -0.51 -3.91 7.89
C ASN A 134 -1.17 -5.05 7.11
N LEU A 135 -2.49 -5.19 7.22
CA LEU A 135 -3.23 -6.26 6.56
C LEU A 135 -3.27 -6.09 5.04
N ILE A 136 -3.42 -4.85 4.56
CA ILE A 136 -3.40 -4.58 3.11
C ILE A 136 -2.02 -4.90 2.53
N GLY A 137 -0.94 -4.37 3.13
CA GLY A 137 0.42 -4.59 2.66
C GLY A 137 0.79 -6.07 2.67
N HIS A 138 0.48 -6.78 3.76
CA HIS A 138 0.72 -8.22 3.85
C HIS A 138 -0.09 -9.02 2.82
N SER A 139 -1.40 -8.75 2.68
CA SER A 139 -2.27 -9.47 1.75
C SER A 139 -1.84 -9.28 0.30
N ILE A 140 -1.51 -8.03 -0.10
CA ILE A 140 -1.01 -7.74 -1.45
C ILE A 140 0.32 -8.46 -1.67
N SER A 141 1.20 -8.49 -0.66
CA SER A 141 2.46 -9.21 -0.77
C SER A 141 2.26 -10.71 -1.02
N GLU A 142 1.37 -11.36 -0.26
CA GLU A 142 1.07 -12.79 -0.43
C GLU A 142 0.45 -13.07 -1.81
N ILE A 143 -0.49 -12.24 -2.27
CA ILE A 143 -1.10 -12.38 -3.59
C ILE A 143 -0.04 -12.26 -4.69
N LEU A 144 0.82 -11.24 -4.63
CA LEU A 144 1.85 -11.02 -5.64
C LEU A 144 2.92 -12.12 -5.64
N LYS A 145 3.31 -12.64 -4.46
CA LYS A 145 4.16 -13.84 -4.35
C LYS A 145 3.48 -15.05 -5.00
N LYS A 146 2.18 -15.28 -4.74
CA LYS A 146 1.43 -16.42 -5.30
C LYS A 146 1.27 -16.38 -6.83
N VAL A 147 1.33 -15.17 -7.42
CA VAL A 147 1.34 -14.95 -8.88
C VAL A 147 2.76 -15.04 -9.45
N GLY A 148 3.77 -15.44 -8.67
CA GLY A 148 5.13 -15.71 -9.15
C GLY A 148 6.09 -14.52 -9.14
N ASN A 149 5.78 -13.43 -8.42
CA ASN A 149 6.70 -12.31 -8.28
C ASN A 149 7.70 -12.52 -7.13
N GLU A 150 8.91 -11.96 -7.28
CA GLU A 150 9.82 -11.77 -6.17
C GLU A 150 9.35 -10.54 -5.37
N VAL A 151 8.77 -10.76 -4.19
CA VAL A 151 8.26 -9.66 -3.35
C VAL A 151 9.13 -9.48 -2.12
N VAL A 152 9.60 -8.26 -1.89
CA VAL A 152 10.35 -7.84 -0.70
C VAL A 152 9.48 -6.93 0.16
N ARG A 153 9.16 -7.38 1.36
CA ARG A 153 8.38 -6.65 2.37
C ARG A 153 9.28 -5.77 3.19
N VAL A 154 8.94 -4.49 3.23
CA VAL A 154 9.74 -3.47 3.89
C VAL A 154 8.90 -2.74 4.93
N ASN A 155 9.51 -2.45 6.08
CA ASN A 155 8.96 -1.53 7.06
C ASN A 155 9.93 -0.34 7.21
N LEU A 156 9.44 0.88 7.01
CA LEU A 156 10.21 2.10 7.22
C LEU A 156 9.80 2.73 8.56
N ILE A 157 10.56 2.44 9.61
CA ILE A 157 10.23 2.87 10.97
C ILE A 157 10.69 4.31 11.16
N ASN A 158 9.76 5.17 11.57
CA ASN A 158 10.08 6.54 11.97
C ASN A 158 10.50 6.54 13.44
N ASP A 159 11.80 6.49 13.63
CA ASP A 159 12.47 6.38 14.92
C ASP A 159 13.25 7.65 15.29
N ARG A 160 13.00 8.79 14.65
CA ARG A 160 13.61 10.08 15.02
C ARG A 160 12.59 11.23 15.13
N GLY A 161 13.07 12.37 15.63
CA GLY A 161 12.33 13.62 15.64
C GLY A 161 11.76 14.02 17.00
N ILE A 162 11.09 15.18 17.00
CA ILE A 162 10.67 15.87 18.23
C ILE A 162 9.73 15.02 19.09
N HIS A 163 8.87 14.20 18.48
CA HIS A 163 7.91 13.38 19.21
C HIS A 163 8.57 12.34 20.11
N ILE A 164 9.73 11.81 19.71
CA ILE A 164 10.48 10.84 20.50
C ILE A 164 11.24 11.56 21.62
N CYS A 165 11.80 12.75 21.34
CA CYS A 165 12.43 13.59 22.35
C CYS A 165 11.46 13.98 23.46
N LYS A 166 10.19 14.24 23.13
CA LYS A 166 9.13 14.47 24.13
C LYS A 166 8.95 13.28 25.06
N SER A 167 8.86 12.07 24.52
CA SER A 167 8.75 10.84 25.32
C SER A 167 9.99 10.60 26.18
N MET A 168 11.19 10.80 25.61
CA MET A 168 12.48 10.67 26.31
C MET A 168 12.58 11.64 27.49
N LEU A 169 12.26 12.92 27.26
CA LEU A 169 12.29 13.95 28.29
C LEU A 169 11.28 13.67 29.41
N ALA A 170 10.07 13.23 29.05
CA ALA A 170 9.08 12.85 30.06
C ALA A 170 9.51 11.63 30.87
N TRP A 171 10.13 10.64 30.23
CA TRP A 171 10.68 9.48 30.94
C TRP A 171 11.83 9.88 31.88
N GLN A 172 12.71 10.81 31.47
CA GLN A 172 13.79 11.31 32.34
C GLN A 172 13.25 12.08 33.55
N LYS A 173 12.22 12.93 33.38
CA LYS A 173 11.68 13.75 34.46
C LYS A 173 10.76 13.00 35.41
N TRP A 174 9.93 12.09 34.89
CA TRP A 174 8.84 11.47 35.64
C TRP A 174 8.86 9.95 35.64
N GLY A 175 9.77 9.33 34.87
CA GLY A 175 9.76 7.89 34.70
C GLY A 175 10.46 7.11 35.81
N ASN A 176 11.30 7.73 36.62
CA ASN A 176 11.95 7.09 37.78
C ASN A 176 12.62 5.74 37.45
N GLY A 177 13.16 5.59 36.23
CA GLY A 177 13.79 4.34 35.78
C GLY A 177 12.82 3.23 35.36
N GLU A 178 11.52 3.50 35.22
CA GLU A 178 10.51 2.51 34.79
C GLU A 178 10.89 1.86 33.45
N THR A 179 10.78 0.54 33.37
CA THR A 179 11.01 -0.26 32.16
C THR A 179 9.77 -1.07 31.80
N PRO A 180 9.70 -1.67 30.60
CA PRO A 180 8.62 -2.58 30.24
C PRO A 180 8.46 -3.75 31.24
N GLU A 181 9.59 -4.24 31.77
CA GLU A 181 9.61 -5.32 32.75
C GLU A 181 9.07 -4.88 34.10
N SER A 182 9.48 -3.69 34.59
CA SER A 182 9.02 -3.20 35.90
C SER A 182 7.55 -2.78 35.90
N SER A 183 7.05 -2.28 34.77
CA SER A 183 5.68 -1.79 34.61
C SER A 183 4.68 -2.88 34.18
N GLY A 184 5.16 -3.98 33.59
CA GLY A 184 4.32 -4.96 32.91
C GLY A 184 3.69 -4.45 31.61
N LEU A 185 4.03 -3.23 31.17
CA LEU A 185 3.53 -2.65 29.94
C LEU A 185 4.36 -3.11 28.74
N LYS A 186 3.69 -3.31 27.60
CA LYS A 186 4.35 -3.48 26.31
C LYS A 186 5.16 -2.21 25.98
N GLY A 187 6.37 -2.34 25.45
CA GLY A 187 7.29 -1.21 25.34
C GLY A 187 6.77 -0.01 24.53
N ASP A 188 6.06 -0.24 23.42
CA ASP A 188 5.40 0.82 22.65
C ASP A 188 4.25 1.51 23.42
N HIS A 189 3.60 0.80 24.34
CA HIS A 189 2.59 1.37 25.24
C HIS A 189 3.24 2.18 26.37
N LEU A 190 4.37 1.71 26.90
CA LEU A 190 5.16 2.45 27.88
C LEU A 190 5.65 3.78 27.30
N ILE A 191 6.22 3.78 26.10
CA ILE A 191 6.65 5.02 25.44
C ILE A 191 5.45 5.92 25.12
N GLY A 192 4.33 5.33 24.67
CA GLY A 192 3.08 6.07 24.48
C GLY A 192 2.56 6.75 25.76
N LYS A 193 2.67 6.09 26.92
CA LYS A 193 2.31 6.67 28.24
C LYS A 193 3.12 7.95 28.50
N TYR A 194 4.43 7.93 28.27
CA TYR A 194 5.28 9.10 28.47
C TYR A 194 5.05 10.20 27.45
N TYR A 195 4.72 9.85 26.20
CA TYR A 195 4.31 10.82 25.20
C TYR A 195 3.05 11.59 25.65
N ILE A 196 2.04 10.88 26.14
CA ILE A 196 0.81 11.49 26.66
C ILE A 196 1.10 12.34 27.90
N LEU A 197 1.92 11.84 28.83
CA LEU A 197 2.31 12.58 30.03
C LEU A 197 3.01 13.90 29.67
N PHE A 198 3.92 13.89 28.70
CA PHE A 198 4.56 15.10 28.20
C PHE A 198 3.53 16.13 27.74
N ASP A 199 2.57 15.72 26.90
CA ASP A 199 1.55 16.63 26.37
C ASP A 199 0.61 17.16 27.47
N VAL A 200 0.35 16.38 28.53
CA VAL A 200 -0.42 16.82 29.70
C VAL A 200 0.33 17.90 30.49
N GLU A 201 1.60 17.66 30.81
CA GLU A 201 2.41 18.63 31.56
C GLU A 201 2.67 19.91 30.73
N LEU A 202 2.90 19.75 29.42
CA LEU A 202 3.04 20.88 28.50
C LEU A 202 1.77 21.75 28.48
N LYS A 203 0.57 21.15 28.45
CA LYS A 203 -0.68 21.91 28.49
C LYS A 203 -0.83 22.74 29.77
N LYS A 204 -0.38 22.21 30.92
CA LYS A 204 -0.39 22.96 32.19
C LYS A 204 0.54 24.17 32.11
N GLU A 205 1.75 23.99 31.56
CA GLU A 205 2.70 25.09 31.38
C GLU A 205 2.19 26.16 30.42
N ILE A 206 1.61 25.75 29.28
CA ILE A 206 0.98 26.65 28.32
C ILE A 206 -0.14 27.44 28.98
N ALA A 207 -1.03 26.81 29.75
CA ALA A 207 -2.12 27.50 30.42
C ALA A 207 -1.63 28.63 31.36
N VAL A 208 -0.52 28.40 32.08
CA VAL A 208 0.11 29.42 32.93
C VAL A 208 0.70 30.58 32.11
N LEU A 209 1.27 30.30 30.93
CA LEU A 209 1.82 31.33 30.05
C LEU A 209 0.72 32.13 29.34
N VAL A 210 -0.39 31.48 28.99
CA VAL A 210 -1.59 32.13 28.45
C VAL A 210 -2.24 33.02 29.50
N SER A 211 -2.34 32.58 30.76
CA SER A 211 -2.84 33.44 31.85
C SER A 211 -1.95 34.66 32.12
N LYS A 212 -0.69 34.64 31.66
CA LYS A 212 0.24 35.77 31.69
C LYS A 212 0.17 36.68 30.44
N GLY A 213 -0.80 36.45 29.55
CA GLY A 213 -1.09 37.31 28.41
C GLY A 213 -0.40 36.93 27.10
N ASN A 214 0.21 35.74 26.98
CA ASN A 214 0.68 35.24 25.69
C ASN A 214 -0.49 34.58 24.93
N ASP A 215 -0.50 34.67 23.60
CA ASP A 215 -1.33 33.80 22.78
C ASP A 215 -0.84 32.33 22.87
N GLU A 216 -1.68 31.38 22.45
CA GLU A 216 -1.41 29.94 22.62
C GLU A 216 -0.16 29.46 21.86
N GLU A 217 0.12 30.03 20.69
CA GLU A 217 1.28 29.66 19.87
C GLU A 217 2.58 30.19 20.48
N THR A 218 2.58 31.45 20.90
CA THR A 218 3.70 32.06 21.63
C THR A 218 3.93 31.37 22.98
N ALA A 219 2.87 31.02 23.70
CA ALA A 219 2.96 30.29 24.96
C ALA A 219 3.60 28.90 24.75
N ARG A 220 3.21 28.19 23.70
CA ARG A 220 3.77 26.89 23.35
C ARG A 220 5.24 26.94 22.98
N SER A 221 5.66 27.93 22.18
CA SER A 221 7.06 28.09 21.78
C SER A 221 7.96 28.51 22.93
N LYS A 222 7.44 29.25 23.92
CA LYS A 222 8.16 29.69 25.13
C LYS A 222 8.13 28.68 26.28
N ALA A 223 7.30 27.64 26.21
CA ALA A 223 7.24 26.62 27.26
C ALA A 223 8.61 25.93 27.43
N SER A 224 9.11 25.89 28.66
CA SER A 224 10.37 25.25 29.05
C SER A 224 10.42 23.82 28.55
N LEU A 225 9.33 23.05 28.71
CA LEU A 225 9.28 21.67 28.23
C LEU A 225 9.49 21.55 26.71
N MET A 226 8.98 22.50 25.92
CA MET A 226 9.20 22.50 24.47
C MET A 226 10.63 22.91 24.10
N ILE A 227 11.21 23.88 24.80
CA ILE A 227 12.60 24.29 24.60
C ILE A 227 13.54 23.13 24.94
N GLU A 228 13.36 22.49 26.09
CA GLU A 228 14.15 21.33 26.51
C GLU A 228 14.03 20.16 25.53
N ALA A 229 12.82 19.88 25.00
CA ALA A 229 12.63 18.85 23.99
C ALA A 229 13.33 19.18 22.65
N GLN A 230 13.35 20.46 22.25
CA GLN A 230 14.08 20.92 21.07
C GLN A 230 15.60 20.85 21.29
N GLU A 231 16.08 21.18 22.48
CA GLU A 231 17.49 21.03 22.84
C GLU A 231 17.92 19.57 22.81
N MET A 232 17.10 18.66 23.34
CA MET A 232 17.35 17.22 23.23
C MET A 232 17.41 16.75 21.77
N LEU A 233 16.54 17.26 20.89
CA LEU A 233 16.61 16.98 19.46
C LEU A 233 17.92 17.47 18.85
N ARG A 234 18.38 18.69 19.18
CA ARG A 234 19.68 19.21 18.72
C ARG A 234 20.85 18.37 19.22
N LYS A 235 20.78 17.89 20.47
CA LYS A 235 21.79 16.97 21.03
C LYS A 235 21.80 15.64 20.27
N TRP A 236 20.63 15.09 19.95
CA TRP A 236 20.50 13.89 19.12
C TRP A 236 21.12 14.10 17.73
N GLU A 237 20.82 15.22 17.08
CA GLU A 237 21.38 15.57 15.75
C GLU A 237 22.90 15.82 15.82
N GLY A 238 23.40 16.31 16.95
CA GLY A 238 24.81 16.46 17.27
C GLY A 238 25.51 15.16 17.71
N SER A 239 24.81 14.01 17.67
CA SER A 239 25.34 12.71 18.10
C SER A 239 25.83 12.67 19.56
N ASP A 240 25.18 13.42 20.45
CA ASP A 240 25.47 13.41 21.88
C ASP A 240 25.30 11.99 22.48
N SER A 241 26.34 11.49 23.15
CA SER A 241 26.43 10.10 23.59
C SER A 241 25.31 9.70 24.54
N GLU A 242 24.97 10.56 25.52
CA GLU A 242 23.92 10.27 26.50
C GLU A 242 22.54 10.24 25.83
N THR A 243 22.27 11.23 24.97
CA THR A 243 21.00 11.32 24.23
C THR A 243 20.80 10.14 23.29
N ILE A 244 21.84 9.75 22.55
CA ILE A 244 21.80 8.59 21.64
C ILE A 244 21.62 7.28 22.42
N THR A 245 22.28 7.13 23.57
CA THR A 245 22.14 5.93 24.41
C THR A 245 20.72 5.78 24.93
N LEU A 246 20.11 6.87 25.43
CA LEU A 246 18.72 6.86 25.87
C LEU A 246 17.76 6.56 24.71
N TRP A 247 17.99 7.20 23.56
CA TRP A 247 17.20 7.02 22.35
C TRP A 247 17.20 5.54 21.90
N LYS A 248 18.37 4.90 21.79
CA LYS A 248 18.50 3.48 21.44
C LYS A 248 17.74 2.59 22.42
N LYS A 249 17.90 2.84 23.73
CA LYS A 249 17.25 2.08 24.79
C LYS A 249 15.73 2.17 24.71
N MET A 250 15.18 3.36 24.50
CA MET A 250 13.73 3.53 24.45
C MET A 250 13.14 2.97 23.16
N ASN A 251 13.82 3.15 22.02
CA ASN A 251 13.38 2.59 20.76
C ASN A 251 13.43 1.06 20.74
N SER A 252 14.41 0.41 21.37
CA SER A 252 14.45 -1.06 21.44
C SER A 252 13.19 -1.62 22.11
N TRP A 253 12.73 -1.00 23.20
CA TRP A 253 11.47 -1.40 23.85
C TRP A 253 10.27 -1.29 22.92
N VAL A 254 10.24 -0.23 22.09
CA VAL A 254 9.16 -0.02 21.12
C VAL A 254 9.21 -1.09 20.03
N TYR A 255 10.40 -1.42 19.52
CA TYR A 255 10.57 -2.47 18.51
C TYR A 255 10.11 -3.83 19.03
N ASP A 256 10.53 -4.21 20.23
CA ASP A 256 10.07 -5.45 20.90
C ASP A 256 8.54 -5.45 21.08
N GLY A 257 7.98 -4.28 21.37
CA GLY A 257 6.54 -4.06 21.38
C GLY A 257 5.92 -4.33 20.00
N PHE A 258 6.36 -3.63 18.96
CA PHE A 258 5.82 -3.78 17.62
C PHE A 258 5.90 -5.23 17.12
N GLU A 259 7.02 -5.91 17.38
CA GLU A 259 7.23 -7.31 17.02
C GLU A 259 6.15 -8.23 17.62
N LYS A 260 5.78 -8.06 18.90
CA LYS A 260 4.67 -8.83 19.50
C LYS A 260 3.36 -8.66 18.74
N THR A 261 3.07 -7.45 18.26
CA THR A 261 1.87 -7.18 17.47
C THR A 261 1.96 -7.77 16.07
N TYR A 262 3.11 -7.66 15.40
CA TYR A 262 3.30 -8.24 14.07
C TYR A 262 3.21 -9.77 14.11
N ASN A 263 3.82 -10.41 15.11
CA ASN A 263 3.74 -11.85 15.32
C ASN A 263 2.30 -12.32 15.55
N ALA A 264 1.52 -11.59 16.36
CA ALA A 264 0.11 -11.89 16.58
C ALA A 264 -0.74 -11.77 15.29
N LEU A 265 -0.32 -10.93 14.34
CA LEU A 265 -0.97 -10.77 13.03
C LEU A 265 -0.43 -11.72 11.95
N GLY A 266 0.59 -12.52 12.24
CA GLY A 266 1.28 -13.35 11.25
C GLY A 266 2.07 -12.55 10.21
N ILE A 267 2.44 -11.32 10.54
CA ILE A 267 3.13 -10.41 9.62
C ILE A 267 4.64 -10.49 9.82
N THR A 268 5.36 -10.63 8.71
CA THR A 268 6.82 -10.61 8.66
C THR A 268 7.32 -9.58 7.66
N PHE A 269 8.50 -9.05 7.91
CA PHE A 269 9.21 -8.13 7.03
C PHE A 269 10.54 -8.76 6.61
N ASP A 270 10.89 -8.59 5.34
CA ASP A 270 12.18 -9.05 4.80
C ASP A 270 13.29 -8.07 5.16
N LYS A 271 12.96 -6.78 5.33
CA LYS A 271 13.89 -5.74 5.76
C LYS A 271 13.21 -4.63 6.56
N LEU A 272 13.91 -4.16 7.59
CA LEU A 272 13.57 -2.96 8.34
C LEU A 272 14.51 -1.82 7.92
N TYR A 273 13.95 -0.65 7.66
CA TYR A 273 14.70 0.59 7.50
C TYR A 273 14.31 1.56 8.61
N TYR A 274 15.24 2.42 8.98
CA TYR A 274 15.06 3.41 10.02
C TYR A 274 15.29 4.80 9.43
N GLU A 275 14.40 5.73 9.73
CA GLU A 275 14.53 7.12 9.25
C GLU A 275 15.82 7.77 9.78
N SER A 276 16.27 7.36 10.97
CA SER A 276 17.56 7.73 11.56
C SER A 276 18.77 7.36 10.68
N ASP A 277 18.69 6.32 9.84
CA ASP A 277 19.75 5.93 8.92
C ASP A 277 19.73 6.72 7.59
N THR A 278 18.55 7.22 7.18
CA THR A 278 18.35 7.77 5.83
C THR A 278 18.30 9.30 5.78
N TYR A 279 18.07 10.00 6.89
CA TYR A 279 17.82 11.45 6.86
C TYR A 279 19.01 12.27 6.35
N LEU A 280 20.25 11.83 6.59
CA LEU A 280 21.45 12.49 6.10
C LEU A 280 21.53 12.47 4.57
N LEU A 281 21.14 11.35 3.96
CA LEU A 281 21.04 11.23 2.50
C LEU A 281 19.99 12.22 1.96
N GLY A 282 18.85 12.34 2.63
CA GLY A 282 17.82 13.32 2.26
C GLY A 282 18.33 14.76 2.26
N LYS A 283 19.18 15.13 3.23
CA LYS A 283 19.80 16.46 3.28
C LYS A 283 20.73 16.73 2.10
N CYS A 284 21.50 15.72 1.67
CA CYS A 284 22.33 15.83 0.48
C CYS A 284 21.48 16.05 -0.78
N VAL A 285 20.40 15.30 -0.96
CA VAL A 285 19.46 15.45 -2.09
C VAL A 285 18.82 16.84 -2.12
N VAL A 286 18.46 17.40 -0.96
CA VAL A 286 17.94 18.77 -0.88
C VAL A 286 19.01 19.80 -1.29
N GLY A 287 20.28 19.58 -0.94
CA GLY A 287 21.39 20.42 -1.40
C GLY A 287 21.52 20.39 -2.92
N GLU A 288 21.58 19.19 -3.50
CA GLU A 288 21.64 19.00 -4.96
C GLU A 288 20.43 19.61 -5.68
N GLY A 289 19.24 19.51 -5.09
CA GLY A 289 18.03 20.10 -5.64
C GLY A 289 18.05 21.63 -5.65
N LEU A 290 18.68 22.27 -4.66
CA LEU A 290 18.91 23.71 -4.63
C LEU A 290 19.97 24.11 -5.67
N ASP A 291 21.07 23.36 -5.76
CA ASP A 291 22.16 23.64 -6.70
C ASP A 291 21.70 23.55 -8.17
N ASN A 292 20.74 22.65 -8.45
CA ASN A 292 20.16 22.47 -9.78
C ASN A 292 18.89 23.29 -10.03
N GLU A 293 18.54 24.23 -9.13
CA GLU A 293 17.36 25.12 -9.23
C GLU A 293 15.99 24.41 -9.32
N VAL A 294 15.95 23.11 -9.01
CA VAL A 294 14.69 22.33 -8.91
C VAL A 294 13.97 22.66 -7.60
N LEU A 295 14.73 22.99 -6.55
CA LEU A 295 14.23 23.46 -5.27
C LEU A 295 14.50 24.96 -5.10
N VAL A 296 13.57 25.66 -4.44
CA VAL A 296 13.63 27.10 -4.21
C VAL A 296 13.57 27.39 -2.71
N LYS A 297 14.50 28.22 -2.24
CA LYS A 297 14.49 28.72 -0.86
C LYS A 297 13.63 29.99 -0.75
N LYS A 298 12.68 30.00 0.19
CA LYS A 298 11.80 31.14 0.49
C LYS A 298 12.44 32.11 1.51
N PRO A 299 11.91 33.35 1.65
CA PRO A 299 12.45 34.35 2.59
C PRO A 299 12.45 33.91 4.08
N ASP A 300 11.56 33.00 4.45
CA ASP A 300 11.49 32.39 5.80
C ASP A 300 12.50 31.23 5.99
N ASN A 301 13.39 31.00 5.03
CA ASN A 301 14.36 29.90 4.93
C ASN A 301 13.77 28.51 4.66
N SER A 302 12.46 28.37 4.42
CA SER A 302 11.89 27.10 4.00
C SER A 302 12.30 26.76 2.54
N ILE A 303 12.45 25.46 2.24
CA ILE A 303 12.85 24.97 0.90
C ILE A 303 11.66 24.26 0.26
N TRP A 304 11.34 24.61 -0.98
CA TRP A 304 10.13 24.20 -1.69
C TRP A 304 10.46 23.61 -3.06
N ILE A 305 9.64 22.66 -3.52
CA ILE A 305 9.63 22.17 -4.91
C ILE A 305 8.33 22.63 -5.58
N ASN A 306 8.39 23.05 -6.85
CA ASN A 306 7.20 23.30 -7.66
C ASN A 306 6.81 22.03 -8.41
N LEU A 307 5.58 21.54 -8.20
CA LEU A 307 5.05 20.31 -8.82
C LEU A 307 3.91 20.61 -9.82
N THR A 308 3.89 21.81 -10.38
CA THR A 308 2.81 22.27 -11.29
C THR A 308 3.01 21.80 -12.74
N ASP A 309 4.25 21.45 -13.10
CA ASP A 309 4.61 20.84 -14.39
C ASP A 309 4.43 19.31 -14.35
#